data_AF-A0A2E8Q7I0-F1
#
_entry.id   AF-A0A2E8Q7I0-F1
#
_cell.length_a   1.000
_cell.length_b   1.000
_cell.length_c   1.000
_cell.angle_alpha   90.00
_cell.angle_beta   90.00
_cell.angle_gamma   90.00
#
_symmetry.space_group_name_H-M   'P 1'
#
loop_
_entity.id
_entity.type
_entity.pdbx_description
1 polymer ?
#
loop_
_entity_poly.entity_id
_entity_poly.type
_entity_poly.pdbx_seq_one_letter_code
_entity_poly.pdbx_strand_id
1 'polypeptide(L)'
;DGFFSLADEFQVRLISAIVMWNVSSQYRPRFKAVLNVLKQVKSKKTAVLGGTVFYHHDGQIRITTELKFIQNISVKCKSKNAWRDIWVVKKEIKEAYVSAIGIEGNKQLSRMQKSMMPYRSRVIQPGIFIKEKLICAPTIDSECANYLSFCGIKFIDFLMSH
;
A
#
# COMPACT_ATOMS: atom_id res chain seq x y z
N ASP A 1 -2.28 -25.20 -1.62
CA ASP A 1 -2.29 -24.40 -2.85
C ASP A 1 -3.50 -23.48 -2.88
N GLY A 2 -3.27 -22.17 -2.99
CA GLY A 2 -4.31 -21.12 -2.93
C GLY A 2 -4.49 -20.44 -4.28
N PHE A 3 -4.04 -19.19 -4.43
CA PHE A 3 -4.15 -18.43 -5.69
C PHE A 3 -3.75 -19.20 -6.96
N PHE A 4 -2.69 -20.02 -6.90
CA PHE A 4 -2.17 -20.75 -8.06
C PHE A 4 -2.95 -22.02 -8.44
N SER A 5 -3.93 -22.46 -7.64
CA SER A 5 -4.82 -23.56 -8.01
C SER A 5 -6.05 -23.11 -8.80
N LEU A 6 -6.25 -21.78 -8.93
CA LEU A 6 -7.31 -21.22 -9.75
C LEU A 6 -7.02 -21.44 -11.24
N ALA A 7 -8.06 -21.47 -12.08
CA ALA A 7 -7.87 -21.46 -13.53
C ALA A 7 -7.10 -20.20 -13.96
N ASP A 8 -6.28 -20.32 -15.02
CA ASP A 8 -5.37 -19.26 -15.47
C ASP A 8 -6.09 -17.93 -15.75
N GLU A 9 -7.32 -17.98 -16.26
CA GLU A 9 -8.15 -16.80 -16.48
C GLU A 9 -8.40 -16.03 -15.17
N PHE A 10 -8.76 -16.73 -14.09
CA PHE A 10 -8.99 -16.10 -12.78
C PHE A 10 -7.71 -15.52 -12.20
N GLN A 11 -6.58 -16.19 -12.38
CA GLN A 11 -5.28 -15.65 -11.96
C GLN A 11 -4.96 -14.33 -12.67
N VAL A 12 -5.14 -14.29 -13.99
CA VAL A 12 -4.92 -13.09 -14.80
C VAL A 12 -5.88 -11.96 -14.44
N ARG A 13 -7.18 -12.28 -14.23
CA ARG A 13 -8.20 -11.31 -13.84
C ARG A 13 -7.91 -10.70 -12.48
N LEU A 14 -7.57 -11.53 -11.49
CA LEU A 14 -7.22 -11.06 -10.14
C LEU A 14 -5.97 -10.16 -10.17
N ILE A 15 -4.88 -10.56 -10.83
CA ILE A 15 -3.68 -9.70 -10.92
C ILE A 15 -4.01 -8.37 -11.61
N SER A 16 -4.82 -8.40 -12.67
CA SER A 16 -5.25 -7.18 -13.36
C SER A 16 -6.03 -6.25 -12.42
N ALA A 17 -7.03 -6.80 -11.73
CA ALA A 17 -7.88 -6.06 -10.79
C ALA A 17 -7.06 -5.49 -9.63
N ILE A 18 -6.11 -6.25 -9.09
CA ILE A 18 -5.20 -5.82 -8.04
C ILE A 18 -4.40 -4.59 -8.47
N VAL A 19 -3.82 -4.62 -9.67
CA VAL A 19 -3.05 -3.48 -10.19
C VAL A 19 -3.94 -2.26 -10.35
N MET A 20 -5.13 -2.44 -10.95
CA MET A 20 -6.09 -1.35 -11.15
C MET A 20 -6.51 -0.73 -9.81
N TRP A 21 -6.86 -1.55 -8.82
CA TRP A 21 -7.25 -1.12 -7.50
C TRP A 21 -6.13 -0.39 -6.75
N ASN A 22 -4.91 -0.92 -6.76
CA ASN A 22 -3.81 -0.40 -5.94
C ASN A 22 -3.31 0.99 -6.40
N VAL A 23 -3.47 1.31 -7.68
CA VAL A 23 -3.10 2.63 -8.24
C VAL A 23 -4.29 3.42 -8.80
N SER A 24 -5.51 3.03 -8.44
CA SER A 24 -6.76 3.67 -8.91
C SER A 24 -6.81 3.85 -10.43
N SER A 25 -6.33 2.88 -11.20
CA SER A 25 -6.27 2.95 -12.66
C SER A 25 -7.57 2.48 -13.30
N GLN A 26 -8.08 3.26 -14.26
CA GLN A 26 -9.25 2.90 -15.07
C GLN A 26 -8.92 1.86 -16.14
N TYR A 27 -7.64 1.67 -16.48
CA TYR A 27 -7.23 0.82 -17.58
C TYR A 27 -6.57 -0.47 -17.10
N ARG A 28 -6.98 -1.58 -17.72
CA ARG A 28 -6.38 -2.88 -17.46
C ARG A 28 -4.91 -2.88 -17.90
N PRO A 29 -3.97 -3.43 -17.08
CA PRO A 29 -2.61 -3.63 -17.53
C PRO A 29 -2.55 -4.54 -18.76
N ARG A 30 -1.57 -4.28 -19.65
CA ARG A 30 -1.36 -5.08 -20.86
C ARG A 30 -1.20 -6.56 -20.50
N PHE A 31 -1.92 -7.43 -21.19
CA PHE A 31 -1.96 -8.88 -20.92
C PHE A 31 -0.58 -9.52 -20.78
N LYS A 32 0.36 -9.22 -21.70
CA LYS A 32 1.75 -9.71 -21.64
C LYS A 32 2.48 -9.32 -20.35
N ALA A 33 2.21 -8.13 -19.81
CA ALA A 33 2.81 -7.67 -18.56
C ALA A 33 2.23 -8.44 -17.36
N VAL A 34 0.93 -8.75 -17.37
CA VAL A 34 0.27 -9.59 -16.35
C VAL A 34 0.84 -11.01 -16.34
N LEU A 35 1.01 -11.63 -17.51
CA LEU A 35 1.63 -12.96 -17.61
C LEU A 35 3.07 -12.97 -17.06
N ASN A 36 3.84 -11.90 -17.30
CA ASN A 36 5.18 -11.78 -16.75
C ASN A 36 5.18 -11.68 -15.22
N VAL A 37 4.23 -10.95 -14.62
CA VAL A 37 4.04 -10.92 -13.16
C VAL A 37 3.71 -12.31 -12.64
N LEU A 38 2.74 -13.01 -13.24
CA LEU A 38 2.37 -14.37 -12.83
C LEU A 38 3.57 -15.33 -12.85
N LYS A 39 4.37 -15.31 -13.92
CA LYS A 39 5.61 -16.11 -14.02
C LYS A 39 6.59 -15.83 -12.89
N GLN A 40 6.82 -14.55 -12.59
CA GLN A 40 7.74 -14.13 -11.53
C GLN A 40 7.24 -14.53 -10.15
N VAL A 41 5.96 -14.25 -9.85
CA VAL A 41 5.36 -14.59 -8.55
C VAL A 41 5.30 -16.11 -8.36
N LYS A 42 5.00 -16.89 -9.39
CA LYS A 42 5.04 -18.36 -9.35
C LYS A 42 6.45 -18.88 -9.06
N SER A 43 7.47 -18.20 -9.58
CA SER A 43 8.89 -18.48 -9.32
C SER A 43 9.41 -17.87 -8.00
N LYS A 44 8.50 -17.40 -7.12
CA LYS A 44 8.81 -16.72 -5.85
C LYS A 44 9.70 -15.47 -5.99
N LYS A 45 9.76 -14.87 -7.17
CA LYS A 45 10.48 -13.61 -7.43
C LYS A 45 9.58 -12.42 -7.12
N THR A 46 10.21 -11.30 -6.74
CA THR A 46 9.50 -10.01 -6.64
C THR A 46 9.20 -9.51 -8.03
N ALA A 47 7.96 -9.06 -8.26
CA ALA A 47 7.52 -8.48 -9.52
C ALA A 47 6.94 -7.08 -9.29
N VAL A 48 7.05 -6.21 -10.30
CA VAL A 48 6.47 -4.86 -10.27
C VAL A 48 5.66 -4.63 -11.55
N LEU A 49 4.46 -4.09 -11.40
CA LEU A 49 3.58 -3.71 -12.51
C LEU A 49 2.74 -2.50 -12.13
N GLY A 50 2.90 -1.40 -12.88
CA GLY A 50 2.08 -0.19 -12.71
C GLY A 50 2.08 0.35 -11.29
N GLY A 51 3.24 0.50 -10.65
CA GLY A 51 3.35 0.97 -9.26
C GLY A 51 2.91 -0.03 -8.19
N THR A 52 2.56 -1.26 -8.57
CA THR A 52 2.23 -2.36 -7.65
C THR A 52 3.39 -3.34 -7.54
N VAL A 53 3.75 -3.73 -6.32
CA VAL A 53 4.79 -4.70 -5.99
C VAL A 53 4.15 -5.98 -5.48
N PHE A 54 4.56 -7.10 -6.06
CA PHE A 54 4.19 -8.45 -5.64
C PHE A 54 5.42 -9.14 -5.09
N TYR A 55 5.35 -9.67 -3.88
CA TYR A 55 6.49 -10.34 -3.24
C TYR A 55 6.04 -11.47 -2.32
N HIS A 56 6.91 -12.43 -2.07
CA HIS A 56 6.64 -13.49 -1.12
C HIS A 56 7.16 -13.12 0.27
N HIS A 57 6.36 -13.40 1.29
CA HIS A 57 6.75 -13.30 2.69
C HIS A 57 5.92 -14.25 3.53
N ASP A 58 6.56 -15.03 4.41
CA ASP A 58 5.92 -16.01 5.30
C ASP A 58 4.92 -16.93 4.59
N GLY A 59 5.34 -17.46 3.43
CA GLY A 59 4.52 -18.37 2.61
C GLY A 59 3.37 -17.72 1.85
N GLN A 60 3.18 -16.41 1.94
CA GLN A 60 2.10 -15.67 1.29
C GLN A 60 2.60 -14.75 0.18
N ILE A 61 1.76 -14.55 -0.84
CA ILE A 61 1.95 -13.48 -1.81
C ILE A 61 1.42 -12.20 -1.18
N ARG A 62 2.31 -11.25 -0.92
CA ARG A 62 1.97 -9.92 -0.44
C ARG A 62 2.01 -8.93 -1.60
N ILE A 63 1.11 -7.96 -1.50
CA ILE A 63 0.87 -6.96 -2.53
C ILE A 63 0.94 -5.60 -1.87
N THR A 64 1.65 -4.67 -2.48
CA THR A 64 1.82 -3.33 -1.93
C THR A 64 2.10 -2.31 -3.02
N THR A 65 2.08 -1.02 -2.68
CA THR A 65 2.47 0.04 -3.61
C THR A 65 3.99 0.16 -3.64
N GLU A 66 4.57 0.54 -4.77
CA GLU A 66 5.99 0.83 -4.87
C GLU A 66 6.28 2.17 -4.18
N LEU A 67 7.27 2.20 -3.27
CA LEU A 67 7.58 3.42 -2.51
C LEU A 67 7.87 4.62 -3.41
N LYS A 68 8.59 4.42 -4.53
CA LYS A 68 8.92 5.50 -5.47
C LYS A 68 7.68 6.19 -6.05
N PHE A 69 6.55 5.49 -6.11
CA PHE A 69 5.29 6.01 -6.63
C PHE A 69 4.62 7.00 -5.67
N ILE A 70 4.91 6.91 -4.37
CA ILE A 70 4.23 7.68 -3.33
C ILE A 70 5.18 8.53 -2.48
N GLN A 71 6.50 8.37 -2.62
CA GLN A 71 7.50 8.99 -1.74
C GLN A 71 7.47 10.53 -1.74
N ASN A 72 7.01 11.14 -2.84
CA ASN A 72 6.92 12.59 -2.99
C ASN A 72 5.49 13.13 -2.77
N ILE A 73 4.54 12.27 -2.40
CA ILE A 73 3.16 12.67 -2.15
C ILE A 73 3.02 12.98 -0.66
N SER A 74 2.66 14.22 -0.34
CA SER A 74 2.34 14.63 1.02
C SER A 74 1.14 15.57 1.04
N VAL A 75 0.44 15.62 2.17
CA VAL A 75 -0.64 16.57 2.43
C VAL A 75 -0.49 17.15 3.82
N LYS A 76 -0.94 18.40 4.02
CA LYS A 76 -1.00 18.98 5.37
C LYS A 76 -1.90 18.11 6.25
N CYS A 77 -1.51 17.91 7.52
CA CYS A 77 -2.32 17.20 8.52
C CYS A 77 -3.47 18.10 9.01
N LYS A 78 -4.34 18.49 8.08
CA LYS A 78 -5.51 19.34 8.29
C LYS A 78 -6.76 18.52 8.03
N SER A 79 -7.80 18.70 8.85
CA SER A 79 -9.04 17.94 8.74
C SER A 79 -9.60 17.93 7.32
N LYS A 80 -10.11 16.77 6.88
CA LYS A 80 -10.65 16.48 5.53
C LYS A 80 -9.62 16.38 4.40
N ASN A 81 -8.36 16.75 4.60
CA ASN A 81 -7.34 16.43 3.60
C ASN A 81 -7.18 14.91 3.47
N ALA A 82 -6.96 14.42 2.26
CA ALA A 82 -6.77 13.01 1.97
C ALA A 82 -5.38 12.76 1.39
N TRP A 83 -4.62 11.85 2.00
CA TRP A 83 -3.37 11.36 1.43
C TRP A 83 -3.67 10.17 0.50
N ARG A 84 -3.21 10.28 -0.76
CA ARG A 84 -3.48 9.32 -1.86
C ARG A 84 -4.97 9.08 -2.14
N ASP A 85 -5.85 10.00 -1.75
CA ASP A 85 -7.31 9.82 -1.80
C ASP A 85 -7.83 8.57 -1.06
N ILE A 86 -7.02 8.03 -0.14
CA ILE A 86 -7.32 6.80 0.61
C ILE A 86 -7.35 7.06 2.11
N TRP A 87 -6.50 7.96 2.62
CA TRP A 87 -6.37 8.23 4.06
C TRP A 87 -6.77 9.66 4.38
N VAL A 88 -7.94 9.83 4.98
CA VAL A 88 -8.47 11.16 5.35
C VAL A 88 -8.04 11.53 6.76
N VAL A 89 -7.53 12.74 6.91
CA VAL A 89 -7.20 13.33 8.21
C VAL A 89 -8.48 13.61 9.00
N LYS A 90 -8.58 13.01 10.18
CA LYS A 90 -9.68 13.19 11.14
C LYS A 90 -9.33 14.15 12.25
N LYS A 91 -8.10 14.09 12.74
CA LYS A 91 -7.58 14.97 13.79
C LYS A 91 -6.40 15.76 13.24
N GLU A 92 -6.53 17.08 13.29
CA GLU A 92 -5.48 18.00 12.84
C GLU A 92 -4.33 18.06 13.84
N ILE A 93 -3.11 18.18 13.31
CA ILE A 93 -1.92 18.56 14.07
C ILE A 93 -1.29 19.74 13.34
N LYS A 94 -1.18 20.87 14.04
CA LYS A 94 -0.55 22.09 13.51
C LYS A 94 0.88 21.79 13.06
N GLU A 95 1.28 22.34 11.91
CA GLU A 95 2.60 22.16 11.26
C GLU A 95 2.95 20.74 10.82
N ALA A 96 2.08 19.76 11.08
CA ALA A 96 2.32 18.40 10.65
C ALA A 96 1.84 18.16 9.20
N TYR A 97 2.39 17.12 8.59
CA TYR A 97 1.96 16.59 7.30
C TYR A 97 1.87 15.07 7.34
N VAL A 98 1.07 14.53 6.42
CA VAL A 98 0.94 13.10 6.17
C VAL A 98 1.72 12.77 4.91
N SER A 99 2.59 11.76 4.99
CA SER A 99 3.35 11.20 3.87
C SER A 99 3.55 9.70 4.07
N ALA A 100 4.20 9.02 3.13
CA ALA A 100 4.67 7.66 3.38
C ALA A 100 5.67 7.66 4.53
N ILE A 101 5.65 6.62 5.39
CA ILE A 101 6.68 6.42 6.42
C ILE A 101 8.09 6.46 5.81
N GLY A 102 8.24 5.87 4.61
CA GLY A 102 9.48 5.89 3.87
C GLY A 102 10.64 5.20 4.59
N ILE A 103 11.84 5.37 4.03
CA ILE A 103 13.06 4.78 4.59
C ILE A 103 13.41 5.47 5.91
N GLU A 104 13.37 6.80 5.95
CA GLU A 104 13.77 7.59 7.12
C GLU A 104 12.79 7.49 8.28
N GLY A 105 11.47 7.57 8.03
CA GLY A 105 10.49 7.36 9.09
C GLY A 105 10.53 5.93 9.64
N ASN A 106 10.82 4.92 8.80
CA ASN A 106 11.00 3.56 9.27
C ASN A 106 12.18 3.41 10.24
N LYS A 107 13.26 4.18 10.11
CA LYS A 107 14.37 4.14 11.08
C LYS A 107 13.91 4.57 12.47
N GLN A 108 12.98 5.53 12.54
CA GLN A 108 12.44 6.11 13.77
C GLN A 108 11.43 5.20 14.49
N LEU A 109 10.89 4.18 13.83
CA LEU A 109 9.97 3.21 14.44
C LEU A 109 10.65 2.34 15.50
N SER A 110 9.92 2.00 16.55
CA SER A 110 10.36 1.04 17.56
C SER A 110 10.48 -0.39 16.99
N ARG A 111 11.16 -1.28 17.72
CA ARG A 111 11.28 -2.70 17.31
C ARG A 111 9.90 -3.36 17.17
N MET A 112 8.99 -3.06 18.10
CA MET A 112 7.61 -3.58 18.11
C MET A 112 6.80 -3.06 16.91
N GLN A 113 6.89 -1.76 16.59
CA GLN A 113 6.25 -1.20 15.39
C GLN A 113 6.83 -1.82 14.10
N LYS A 114 8.14 -2.10 14.07
CA LYS A 114 8.80 -2.78 12.94
C LYS A 114 8.37 -4.24 12.77
N SER A 115 7.91 -4.93 13.82
CA SER A 115 7.45 -6.32 13.70
C SER A 115 6.01 -6.47 13.20
N MET A 116 5.21 -5.40 13.19
CA MET A 116 3.79 -5.46 12.81
C MET A 116 3.56 -5.85 11.35
N MET A 117 4.51 -5.55 10.45
CA MET A 117 4.42 -5.92 9.03
C MET A 117 5.79 -5.89 8.35
N PRO A 118 5.94 -6.54 7.18
CA PRO A 118 7.23 -6.61 6.49
C PRO A 118 7.67 -5.23 5.99
N TYR A 119 9.00 -5.03 5.90
CA TYR A 119 9.59 -3.74 5.52
C TYR A 119 8.94 -3.11 4.28
N ARG A 120 8.74 -3.88 3.20
CA ARG A 120 8.14 -3.39 1.95
C ARG A 120 6.71 -2.86 2.12
N SER A 121 5.89 -3.50 2.96
CA SER A 121 4.54 -3.03 3.28
C SER A 121 4.54 -1.89 4.28
N ARG A 122 5.56 -1.82 5.14
CA ARG A 122 5.67 -0.83 6.21
C ARG A 122 6.03 0.55 5.72
N VAL A 123 7.03 0.66 4.85
CA VAL A 123 7.53 1.97 4.36
C VAL A 123 6.49 2.74 3.54
N ILE A 124 5.44 2.08 3.06
CA ILE A 124 4.38 2.71 2.27
C ILE A 124 3.13 3.07 3.08
N GLN A 125 3.12 2.74 4.38
CA GLN A 125 2.05 3.15 5.27
C GLN A 125 2.09 4.67 5.49
N PRO A 126 0.97 5.30 5.84
CA PRO A 126 0.97 6.71 6.21
C PRO A 126 1.76 6.91 7.52
N GLY A 127 2.58 7.95 7.55
CA GLY A 127 3.19 8.53 8.73
C GLY A 127 2.80 9.99 8.86
N ILE A 128 2.67 10.45 10.10
CA ILE A 128 2.42 11.86 10.44
C ILE A 128 3.73 12.44 10.95
N PHE A 129 4.17 13.54 10.33
CA PHE A 129 5.47 14.12 10.54
C PHE A 129 5.37 15.60 10.90
N ILE A 130 6.29 16.07 11.73
CA ILE A 130 6.61 17.50 11.88
C ILE A 130 8.06 17.66 11.46
N LYS A 131 8.31 18.46 10.42
CA LYS A 131 9.61 18.48 9.71
C LYS A 131 10.00 17.05 9.30
N GLU A 132 11.13 16.50 9.75
CA GLU A 132 11.57 15.14 9.42
C GLU A 132 11.25 14.11 10.52
N LYS A 133 10.67 14.55 11.64
CA LYS A 133 10.38 13.68 12.79
C LYS A 133 9.03 13.00 12.61
N LEU A 134 9.03 11.66 12.63
CA LEU A 134 7.82 10.84 12.66
C LEU A 134 7.20 10.98 14.06
N ILE A 135 6.02 11.60 14.13
CA ILE A 135 5.27 11.78 15.37
C ILE A 135 4.31 10.62 15.60
N CYS A 136 3.77 10.04 14.52
CA CYS A 136 2.80 8.95 14.60
C CYS A 136 2.78 8.11 13.31
N ALA A 137 2.49 6.81 13.43
CA ALA A 137 2.27 5.88 12.32
C ALA A 137 0.88 5.23 12.44
N PRO A 138 -0.21 5.88 11.96
CA PRO A 138 -1.59 5.53 12.28
C PRO A 138 -2.04 4.11 11.95
N THR A 139 -1.39 3.43 11.00
CA THR A 139 -1.75 2.05 10.61
C THR A 139 -0.88 0.97 11.27
N ILE A 140 0.08 1.39 12.09
CA ILE A 140 1.00 0.52 12.83
C ILE A 140 0.80 0.69 14.32
N ASP A 141 0.42 1.91 14.74
CA ASP A 141 0.30 2.32 16.12
C ASP A 141 -1.17 2.62 16.49
N SER A 142 -1.72 1.81 17.38
CA SER A 142 -3.11 1.94 17.83
C SER A 142 -3.37 3.24 18.59
N GLU A 143 -2.37 3.80 19.27
CA GLU A 143 -2.54 5.03 20.06
C GLU A 143 -2.88 6.23 19.18
N CYS A 144 -2.50 6.19 17.91
CA CYS A 144 -2.73 7.26 16.97
C CYS A 144 -3.54 6.84 15.72
N ALA A 145 -4.21 5.69 15.79
CA ALA A 145 -5.09 5.21 14.72
C ALA A 145 -6.25 6.18 14.40
N ASN A 146 -6.70 6.96 15.39
CA ASN A 146 -7.80 7.93 15.23
C ASN A 146 -7.43 9.19 14.43
N TYR A 147 -6.16 9.39 14.06
CA TYR A 147 -5.75 10.55 13.27
C TYR A 147 -6.14 10.44 11.80
N LEU A 148 -6.20 9.22 11.26
CA LEU A 148 -6.56 8.95 9.87
C LEU A 148 -7.71 7.96 9.80
N SER A 149 -8.57 8.10 8.80
CA SER A 149 -9.53 7.06 8.44
C SER A 149 -9.34 6.61 7.01
N PHE A 150 -9.48 5.32 6.76
CA PHE A 150 -9.56 4.79 5.41
C PHE A 150 -10.88 5.23 4.75
N CYS A 151 -10.79 5.84 3.57
CA CYS A 151 -11.93 6.21 2.72
C CYS A 151 -11.86 5.62 1.31
N GLY A 152 -10.85 4.80 1.02
CA GLY A 152 -10.73 4.12 -0.26
C GLY A 152 -11.81 3.05 -0.44
N ILE A 153 -11.94 2.54 -1.67
CA ILE A 153 -12.72 1.33 -1.93
C ILE A 153 -11.95 0.11 -1.41
N LYS A 154 -12.61 -0.81 -0.70
CA LYS A 154 -11.96 -2.08 -0.33
C LYS A 154 -11.78 -2.92 -1.59
N PHE A 155 -10.73 -3.75 -1.62
CA PHE A 155 -10.46 -4.58 -2.80
C PHE A 155 -11.63 -5.51 -3.17
N ILE A 156 -12.34 -6.06 -2.17
CA ILE A 156 -13.51 -6.90 -2.43
C ILE A 156 -14.66 -6.12 -3.07
N ASP A 157 -14.91 -4.88 -2.61
CA ASP A 157 -15.93 -4.00 -3.17
C ASP A 157 -15.56 -3.56 -4.61
N PHE A 158 -14.26 -3.38 -4.86
CA PHE A 158 -13.73 -3.12 -6.21
C PHE A 158 -13.96 -4.30 -7.15
N LEU A 159 -13.71 -5.54 -6.68
CA LEU A 159 -13.96 -6.74 -7.47
C LEU A 159 -15.45 -6.94 -7.81
N MET A 160 -16.36 -6.55 -6.92
CA MET A 160 -17.81 -6.68 -7.14
C MET A 160 -18.37 -5.61 -8.08
N SER A 161 -17.62 -4.54 -8.35
CA SER A 161 -18.04 -3.45 -9.25
C SER A 161 -17.49 -3.55 -10.67
N HIS A 162 -16.71 -4.60 -11.00
CA HIS A 162 -16.05 -4.84 -12.28
C HIS A 162 -16.26 -6.28 -12.77
#